data_AF-A0A239LWV0-F1
#
_entry.id   AF-A0A239LWV0-F1
#
_cell.length_a   1.000
_cell.length_b   1.000
_cell.length_c   1.000
_cell.angle_alpha   90.00
_cell.angle_beta   90.00
_cell.angle_gamma   90.00
#
_symmetry.space_group_name_H-M   'P 1'
#
loop_
_entity.id
_entity.type
_entity.pdbx_description
1 polymer ?
#
loop_
_entity_poly.entity_id
_entity_poly.type
_entity_poly.pdbx_seq_one_letter_code
_entity_poly.pdbx_strand_id
1 'polypeptide(L)'
;MEILKVATEWAKAEVFSTRFFIIFATLFLAASAGFWQMGKTELAKAYIIPLLVAGILLMTIGLGLFFTNKARITQFEKAYNEDASAFAASEMARVESTLKEYTVVFKVVPMIIVVAALLVIFLNTPTWRAIGITTMAMMIVILLVDGTAHARIADYYKELQSVEKQE
;
A
#
# COMPACT_ATOMS: atom_id res chain seq x y z
N MET A 1 15.84 -22.88 11.13
CA MET A 1 15.54 -21.75 12.07
C MET A 1 15.77 -20.39 11.43
N GLU A 2 16.72 -20.27 10.50
CA GLU A 2 17.02 -19.03 9.76
C GLU A 2 15.81 -18.56 8.92
N ILE A 3 15.06 -19.49 8.29
CA ILE A 3 13.86 -19.18 7.48
C ILE A 3 12.81 -18.42 8.31
N LEU A 4 12.47 -18.92 9.50
CA LEU A 4 11.48 -18.27 10.38
C LEU A 4 11.94 -16.88 10.81
N LYS A 5 13.24 -16.70 11.07
CA LYS A 5 13.82 -15.42 11.46
C LYS A 5 13.69 -14.40 10.33
N VAL A 6 14.13 -14.74 9.12
CA VAL A 6 14.05 -13.87 7.93
C VAL A 6 12.59 -13.50 7.63
N ALA A 7 11.67 -14.47 7.65
CA ALA A 7 10.24 -14.22 7.46
C ALA A 7 9.64 -13.27 8.51
N THR A 8 10.05 -13.42 9.76
CA THR A 8 9.59 -12.57 10.87
C THR A 8 10.15 -11.15 10.78
N GLU A 9 11.42 -11.00 10.40
CA GLU A 9 12.06 -9.69 10.20
C GLU A 9 11.42 -8.93 9.05
N TRP A 10 11.18 -9.60 7.92
CA TRP A 10 10.41 -9.03 6.81
C TRP A 10 9.01 -8.59 7.24
N ALA A 11 8.26 -9.45 7.96
CA ALA A 11 6.91 -9.11 8.39
C ALA A 11 6.89 -7.91 9.36
N LYS A 12 7.89 -7.78 10.25
CA LYS A 12 8.04 -6.60 11.12
C LYS A 12 8.32 -5.33 10.32
N ALA A 13 9.18 -5.40 9.31
CA ALA A 13 9.45 -4.27 8.42
C ALA A 13 8.18 -3.84 7.67
N GLU A 14 7.33 -4.79 7.28
CA GLU A 14 6.06 -4.50 6.61
C GLU A 14 5.02 -3.88 7.56
N VAL A 15 4.98 -4.30 8.84
CA VAL A 15 4.16 -3.61 9.86
C VAL A 15 4.62 -2.17 10.08
N PHE A 16 5.92 -1.88 9.93
CA PHE A 16 6.41 -0.51 10.02
C PHE A 16 6.01 0.31 8.78
N SER A 17 6.20 -0.22 7.57
CA SER A 17 5.91 0.52 6.34
C SER A 17 4.42 0.81 6.14
N THR A 18 3.54 -0.08 6.57
CA THR A 18 2.07 0.13 6.50
C THR A 18 1.59 1.37 7.25
N ARG A 19 2.38 1.89 8.20
CA ARG A 19 2.09 3.16 8.89
C ARG A 19 2.12 4.36 7.95
N PHE A 20 2.88 4.32 6.86
CA PHE A 20 2.89 5.40 5.87
C PHE A 20 1.51 5.60 5.26
N PHE A 21 0.78 4.52 4.93
CA PHE A 21 -0.61 4.62 4.47
C PHE A 21 -1.50 5.33 5.49
N ILE A 22 -1.37 5.00 6.78
CA ILE A 22 -2.15 5.61 7.86
C ILE A 22 -1.82 7.11 8.01
N ILE A 23 -0.54 7.48 7.90
CA ILE A 23 -0.10 8.88 7.95
C ILE A 23 -0.70 9.67 6.79
N PHE A 24 -0.55 9.18 5.55
CA PHE A 24 -1.10 9.86 4.38
C PHE A 24 -2.63 9.90 4.43
N ALA A 25 -3.30 8.84 4.86
CA ALA A 25 -4.74 8.83 5.09
C ALA A 25 -5.17 9.94 6.05
N THR A 26 -4.47 10.07 7.17
CA THR A 26 -4.72 11.12 8.18
C THR A 26 -4.54 12.52 7.57
N LEU A 27 -3.52 12.72 6.73
CA LEU A 27 -3.30 14.00 6.02
C LEU A 27 -4.45 14.32 5.06
N PHE A 28 -4.95 13.33 4.31
CA PHE A 28 -6.09 13.52 3.41
C PHE A 28 -7.38 13.86 4.17
N LEU A 29 -7.64 13.16 5.28
CA LEU A 29 -8.79 13.45 6.15
C LEU A 29 -8.69 14.83 6.79
N ALA A 30 -7.49 15.22 7.26
CA ALA A 30 -7.24 16.53 7.83
C ALA A 30 -7.42 17.65 6.77
N ALA A 31 -6.94 17.43 5.55
CA ALA A 31 -7.14 18.36 4.44
C ALA A 31 -8.62 18.51 4.09
N SER A 32 -9.37 17.40 4.03
CA SER A 32 -10.83 17.42 3.85
C SER A 32 -11.53 18.24 4.93
N ALA A 33 -11.19 18.02 6.21
CA ALA A 33 -11.75 18.77 7.33
C ALA A 33 -11.38 20.27 7.26
N GLY A 34 -10.14 20.58 6.89
CA GLY A 34 -9.68 21.96 6.70
C GLY A 34 -10.44 22.68 5.61
N PHE A 35 -10.67 22.04 4.46
CA PHE A 35 -11.50 22.60 3.39
C PHE A 35 -12.97 22.72 3.79
N TRP A 36 -13.50 21.83 4.62
CA TRP A 36 -14.85 21.97 5.14
C TRP A 36 -15.00 23.18 6.07
N GLN A 37 -14.04 23.41 6.96
CA GLN A 37 -14.11 24.53 7.92
C GLN A 37 -13.80 25.90 7.28
N MET A 38 -12.86 25.94 6.33
CA MET A 38 -12.31 27.20 5.79
C MET A 38 -12.66 27.44 4.31
N GLY A 39 -13.24 26.46 3.61
CA GLY A 39 -13.51 26.51 2.18
C GLY A 39 -14.68 27.43 1.84
N LYS A 40 -14.37 28.66 1.43
CA LYS A 40 -15.36 29.64 0.95
C LYS A 40 -15.55 29.62 -0.56
N THR A 41 -14.58 29.08 -1.31
CA THR A 41 -14.60 29.01 -2.78
C THR A 41 -15.24 27.72 -3.28
N GLU A 42 -15.82 27.76 -4.48
CA GLU A 42 -16.41 26.57 -5.12
C GLU A 42 -15.39 25.45 -5.31
N LEU A 43 -14.12 25.79 -5.58
CA LEU A 43 -13.05 24.80 -5.68
C LEU A 43 -12.70 24.19 -4.33
N ALA A 44 -12.62 24.97 -3.24
CA ALA A 44 -12.33 24.43 -1.92
C ALA A 44 -13.42 23.44 -1.46
N LYS A 45 -14.70 23.77 -1.70
CA LYS A 45 -15.81 22.86 -1.40
C LYS A 45 -15.74 21.57 -2.22
N ALA A 46 -15.34 21.67 -3.49
CA ALA A 46 -15.21 20.52 -4.38
C ALA A 46 -14.16 19.49 -3.92
N TYR A 47 -13.15 19.90 -3.14
CA TYR A 47 -12.11 19.00 -2.61
C TYR A 47 -12.55 18.16 -1.40
N ILE A 48 -13.60 18.56 -0.69
CA ILE A 48 -14.01 17.91 0.56
C ILE A 48 -14.32 16.42 0.32
N ILE A 49 -15.23 16.12 -0.61
CA ILE A 49 -15.68 14.73 -0.84
C ILE A 49 -14.54 13.86 -1.41
N PRO A 50 -13.81 14.27 -2.47
CA PRO A 50 -12.72 13.44 -3.00
C PRO A 50 -11.64 13.15 -1.95
N LEU A 51 -11.21 14.14 -1.16
CA LEU A 51 -10.18 13.94 -0.14
C LEU A 51 -10.67 13.05 1.01
N LEU A 52 -11.93 13.20 1.41
CA LEU A 52 -12.55 12.33 2.40
C LEU A 52 -12.54 10.87 1.92
N VAL A 53 -13.02 10.62 0.70
CA VAL A 53 -13.07 9.27 0.12
C VAL A 53 -11.68 8.67 0.01
N ALA A 54 -10.72 9.40 -0.56
CA ALA A 54 -9.34 8.94 -0.68
C ALA A 54 -8.69 8.68 0.70
N GLY A 55 -8.92 9.56 1.66
CA GLY A 55 -8.44 9.39 3.04
C GLY A 55 -9.01 8.13 3.71
N ILE A 56 -10.32 7.87 3.56
CA ILE A 56 -10.95 6.65 4.08
C ILE A 56 -10.36 5.41 3.41
N LEU A 57 -10.22 5.41 2.07
CA LEU A 57 -9.65 4.27 1.35
C LEU A 57 -8.22 3.95 1.80
N LEU A 58 -7.35 4.97 1.86
CA LEU A 58 -5.98 4.80 2.34
C LEU A 58 -5.94 4.35 3.81
N MET A 59 -6.86 4.82 4.64
CA MET A 59 -6.98 4.40 6.04
C MET A 59 -7.35 2.91 6.13
N THR A 60 -8.35 2.47 5.37
CA THR A 60 -8.77 1.07 5.32
C THR A 60 -7.65 0.16 4.86
N ILE A 61 -6.91 0.55 3.81
CA ILE A 61 -5.73 -0.19 3.32
C ILE A 61 -4.66 -0.24 4.41
N GLY A 62 -4.29 0.90 4.99
CA GLY A 62 -3.24 1.00 6.00
C GLY A 62 -3.54 0.16 7.24
N LEU A 63 -4.76 0.25 7.79
CA LEU A 63 -5.18 -0.55 8.93
C LEU A 63 -5.28 -2.04 8.57
N GLY A 64 -5.86 -2.37 7.42
CA GLY A 64 -5.99 -3.76 6.97
C GLY A 64 -4.64 -4.46 6.85
N LEU A 65 -3.67 -3.82 6.22
CA LEU A 65 -2.31 -4.35 6.09
C LEU A 65 -1.60 -4.41 7.46
N PHE A 66 -1.76 -3.40 8.30
CA PHE A 66 -1.15 -3.38 9.64
C PHE A 66 -1.60 -4.57 10.49
N PHE A 67 -2.91 -4.82 10.58
CA PHE A 67 -3.44 -5.94 11.37
C PHE A 67 -3.08 -7.29 10.75
N THR A 68 -3.17 -7.42 9.42
CA THR A 68 -2.84 -8.67 8.72
C THR A 68 -1.37 -9.03 8.91
N ASN A 69 -0.44 -8.09 8.71
CA ASN A 69 0.98 -8.34 8.88
C ASN A 69 1.36 -8.59 10.34
N LYS A 70 0.69 -7.94 11.29
CA LYS A 70 0.89 -8.21 12.72
C LYS A 70 0.45 -9.61 13.10
N ALA A 71 -0.71 -10.07 12.64
CA ALA A 71 -1.19 -11.43 12.86
C ALA A 71 -0.30 -12.48 12.17
N ARG A 72 0.27 -12.12 11.01
CA ARG A 72 1.16 -12.99 10.24
C ARG A 72 2.42 -13.38 11.02
N ILE A 73 3.01 -12.46 11.78
CA ILE A 73 4.19 -12.75 12.61
C ILE A 73 3.95 -13.94 13.54
N THR A 74 2.81 -13.96 14.24
CA THR A 74 2.45 -15.06 15.15
C THR A 74 2.08 -16.35 14.40
N GLN A 75 1.53 -16.22 13.19
CA GLN A 75 1.16 -17.38 12.38
C GLN A 75 2.37 -18.07 11.76
N PHE A 76 3.42 -17.32 11.40
CA PHE A 76 4.67 -17.87 10.88
C PHE A 76 5.34 -18.80 11.87
N GLU A 77 5.42 -18.41 13.14
CA GLU A 77 5.98 -19.26 14.20
C GLU A 77 5.18 -20.56 14.36
N LYS A 78 3.84 -20.48 14.36
CA LYS A 78 2.99 -21.67 14.45
C LYS A 78 3.17 -22.60 13.23
N ALA A 79 3.12 -22.05 12.02
CA ALA A 79 3.21 -22.81 10.78
C ALA A 79 4.59 -23.47 10.62
N TYR A 80 5.66 -22.78 10.99
CA TYR A 80 7.02 -23.34 10.95
C TYR A 80 7.20 -24.49 11.94
N ASN A 81 6.64 -24.38 13.15
CA ASN A 81 6.70 -25.42 14.16
C ASN A 81 5.84 -26.64 13.84
N GLU A 82 4.78 -26.47 13.03
CA GLU A 82 3.95 -27.56 12.52
C GLU A 82 4.67 -28.32 11.39
N ASP A 83 5.15 -27.62 10.37
CA ASP A 83 5.91 -28.20 9.26
C ASP A 83 6.77 -27.12 8.57
N ALA A 84 8.08 -27.18 8.83
CA ALA A 84 9.04 -26.23 8.30
C ALA A 84 9.16 -26.29 6.76
N SER A 85 9.06 -27.47 6.16
CA SER A 85 9.20 -27.64 4.71
C SER A 85 7.95 -27.16 3.99
N ALA A 86 6.76 -27.49 4.49
CA ALA A 86 5.51 -26.99 3.97
C ALA A 86 5.40 -25.47 4.13
N PHE A 87 5.87 -24.92 5.25
CA PHE A 87 5.95 -23.47 5.47
C PHE A 87 6.80 -22.79 4.39
N ALA A 88 8.04 -23.24 4.19
CA ALA A 88 8.96 -22.66 3.21
C ALA A 88 8.37 -22.66 1.80
N ALA A 89 7.83 -23.80 1.35
CA ALA A 89 7.19 -23.92 0.04
C ALA A 89 5.98 -22.97 -0.12
N SER A 90 5.12 -22.90 0.91
CA SER A 90 3.94 -22.03 0.88
C SER A 90 4.33 -20.54 0.86
N GLU A 91 5.37 -20.16 1.60
CA GLU A 91 5.84 -18.79 1.69
C GLU A 91 6.54 -18.36 0.41
N MET A 92 7.32 -19.26 -0.22
CA MET A 92 7.94 -19.04 -1.53
C MET A 92 6.88 -18.78 -2.60
N ALA A 93 5.83 -19.62 -2.65
CA ALA A 93 4.72 -19.45 -3.58
C ALA A 93 3.96 -18.13 -3.36
N ARG A 94 3.74 -17.76 -2.09
CA ARG A 94 3.09 -16.50 -1.73
C ARG A 94 3.91 -15.29 -2.20
N VAL A 95 5.21 -15.28 -1.91
CA VAL A 95 6.10 -14.18 -2.28
C VAL A 95 6.16 -14.02 -3.80
N GLU A 96 6.27 -15.12 -4.54
CA GLU A 96 6.25 -15.11 -6.00
C GLU A 96 4.94 -14.53 -6.55
N SER A 97 3.79 -14.92 -5.99
CA SER A 97 2.49 -14.36 -6.36
C SER A 97 2.43 -12.85 -6.13
N THR A 98 2.87 -12.38 -4.96
CA THR A 98 2.86 -10.95 -4.63
C THR A 98 3.80 -10.15 -5.55
N LEU A 99 4.94 -10.68 -5.97
CA LEU A 99 5.82 -10.03 -6.95
C LEU A 99 5.14 -9.86 -8.32
N LYS A 100 4.35 -10.85 -8.76
CA LYS A 100 3.56 -10.76 -10.00
C LYS A 100 2.48 -9.69 -9.90
N GLU A 101 1.79 -9.60 -8.76
CA GLU A 101 0.78 -8.56 -8.50
C GLU A 101 1.37 -7.15 -8.62
N TYR A 102 2.55 -6.91 -8.03
CA TYR A 102 3.22 -5.60 -8.13
C TYR A 102 3.55 -5.20 -9.57
N THR A 103 3.87 -6.15 -10.45
CA THR A 103 4.10 -5.88 -11.88
C THR A 103 2.86 -5.28 -12.55
N VAL A 104 1.66 -5.68 -12.11
CA VAL A 104 0.40 -5.10 -12.58
C VAL A 104 0.18 -3.72 -11.97
N VAL A 105 0.43 -3.55 -10.67
CA VAL A 105 0.29 -2.27 -9.95
C VAL A 105 1.12 -1.17 -10.63
N PHE A 106 2.40 -1.44 -10.94
CA PHE A 106 3.28 -0.46 -11.60
C PHE A 106 2.90 -0.14 -13.06
N LYS A 107 1.94 -0.85 -13.66
CA LYS A 107 1.39 -0.51 -14.98
C LYS A 107 0.06 0.22 -14.88
N VAL A 108 -0.83 -0.29 -14.04
CA VAL A 108 -2.20 0.23 -13.92
C VAL A 108 -2.21 1.58 -13.20
N VAL A 109 -1.45 1.72 -12.11
CA VAL A 109 -1.49 2.96 -11.33
C VAL A 109 -0.99 4.18 -12.12
N PRO A 110 0.14 4.12 -12.87
CA PRO A 110 0.52 5.22 -13.76
C PRO A 110 -0.53 5.53 -14.83
N MET A 111 -1.21 4.52 -15.38
CA MET A 111 -2.28 4.73 -16.36
C MET A 111 -3.47 5.49 -15.75
N ILE A 112 -3.85 5.19 -14.51
CA ILE A 112 -4.88 5.94 -13.76
C ILE A 112 -4.44 7.40 -13.57
N ILE A 113 -3.17 7.65 -13.23
CA ILE A 113 -2.63 9.02 -13.09
C ILE A 113 -2.75 9.78 -14.42
N VAL A 114 -2.40 9.15 -15.55
CA VAL A 114 -2.53 9.76 -16.88
C VAL A 114 -3.99 10.12 -17.17
N VAL A 115 -4.93 9.21 -16.94
CA VAL A 115 -6.36 9.47 -17.14
C VAL A 115 -6.84 10.62 -16.24
N ALA A 116 -6.44 10.63 -14.98
CA ALA A 116 -6.78 11.71 -14.04
C ALA A 116 -6.20 13.07 -14.47
N ALA A 117 -4.97 13.09 -15.00
CA ALA A 117 -4.36 14.29 -15.56
C ALA A 117 -5.12 14.80 -16.79
N LEU A 118 -5.53 13.90 -17.70
CA LEU A 118 -6.34 14.26 -18.86
C LEU A 118 -7.70 14.84 -18.43
N LEU A 119 -8.36 14.25 -17.42
CA LEU A 119 -9.60 14.80 -16.85
C LEU A 119 -9.42 16.24 -16.36
N VAL A 120 -8.29 16.54 -15.69
CA VAL A 120 -7.98 17.90 -15.21
C VAL A 120 -7.75 18.90 -16.34
N ILE A 121 -7.12 18.45 -17.44
CA ILE A 121 -6.82 19.29 -18.61
C ILE A 121 -8.08 19.60 -19.41
N PHE A 122 -8.94 18.60 -19.64
CA PHE A 122 -10.10 18.74 -20.53
C PHE A 122 -11.39 19.19 -19.82
N LEU A 123 -11.52 18.96 -18.51
CA LEU A 123 -12.73 19.32 -17.75
C LEU A 123 -12.46 20.50 -16.80
N ASN A 124 -13.06 21.65 -17.12
CA ASN A 124 -12.81 22.91 -16.40
C ASN A 124 -13.70 23.14 -15.17
N THR A 125 -14.58 22.20 -14.81
CA THR A 125 -15.43 22.36 -13.62
C THR A 125 -14.63 22.12 -12.33
N PRO A 126 -14.90 22.85 -11.23
CA PRO A 126 -14.21 22.65 -9.96
C PRO A 126 -14.25 21.20 -9.44
N THR A 127 -15.38 20.50 -9.61
CA THR A 127 -15.57 19.12 -9.17
C THR A 127 -14.64 18.13 -9.87
N TRP A 128 -14.63 18.11 -11.21
CA TRP A 128 -13.75 17.22 -11.98
C TRP A 128 -12.28 17.50 -11.73
N ARG A 129 -11.91 18.78 -11.56
CA ARG A 129 -10.55 19.18 -11.22
C ARG A 129 -10.14 18.64 -9.84
N ALA A 130 -11.00 18.77 -8.83
CA ALA A 130 -10.75 18.23 -7.50
C ALA A 130 -10.62 16.70 -7.52
N ILE A 131 -11.53 15.99 -8.20
CA ILE A 131 -11.47 14.53 -8.35
C ILE A 131 -10.16 14.09 -9.00
N GLY A 132 -9.78 14.70 -10.12
CA GLY A 132 -8.57 14.34 -10.84
C GLY A 132 -7.31 14.58 -10.00
N ILE A 133 -7.20 15.76 -9.36
CA ILE A 133 -6.04 16.10 -8.50
C ILE A 133 -5.95 15.17 -7.30
N THR A 134 -7.05 14.91 -6.61
CA THR A 134 -7.07 13.99 -5.47
C THR A 134 -6.73 12.56 -5.88
N THR A 135 -7.23 12.10 -7.03
CA THR A 135 -6.91 10.78 -7.57
C THR A 135 -5.42 10.66 -7.86
N MET A 136 -4.82 11.65 -8.53
CA MET A 136 -3.38 11.67 -8.78
C MET A 136 -2.58 11.63 -7.47
N ALA A 137 -2.93 12.46 -6.50
CA ALA A 137 -2.26 12.49 -5.20
C ALA A 137 -2.33 11.14 -4.48
N MET A 138 -3.51 10.50 -4.47
CA MET A 138 -3.70 9.17 -3.87
C MET A 138 -2.87 8.10 -4.59
N MET A 139 -2.89 8.08 -5.92
CA MET A 139 -2.12 7.12 -6.71
C MET A 139 -0.61 7.28 -6.52
N ILE A 140 -0.12 8.52 -6.37
CA ILE A 140 1.30 8.79 -6.06
C ILE A 140 1.68 8.22 -4.70
N VAL A 141 0.83 8.41 -3.67
CA VAL A 141 1.05 7.83 -2.34
C VAL A 141 1.12 6.30 -2.42
N ILE A 142 0.20 5.67 -3.15
CA ILE A 142 0.19 4.21 -3.35
C ILE A 142 1.50 3.76 -4.00
N LEU A 143 1.91 4.37 -5.12
CA LEU A 143 3.17 4.01 -5.79
C LEU A 143 4.40 4.21 -4.91
N LEU A 144 4.41 5.25 -4.08
CA LEU A 144 5.53 5.52 -3.17
C LEU A 144 5.66 4.38 -2.16
N VAL A 145 4.56 4.00 -1.50
CA VAL A 145 4.59 2.96 -0.46
C VAL A 145 4.82 1.58 -1.08
N ASP A 146 4.07 1.25 -2.13
CA ASP A 146 4.16 -0.03 -2.84
C ASP A 146 5.49 -0.21 -3.56
N GLY A 147 6.09 0.88 -4.06
CA GLY A 147 7.47 0.94 -4.56
C GLY A 147 8.47 0.35 -3.59
N THR A 148 8.41 0.81 -2.34
CA THR A 148 9.30 0.30 -1.28
C THR A 148 8.94 -1.11 -0.85
N ALA A 149 7.65 -1.47 -0.85
CA ALA A 149 7.19 -2.82 -0.51
C ALA A 149 7.63 -3.87 -1.53
N HIS A 150 7.55 -3.53 -2.81
CA HIS A 150 8.04 -4.36 -3.91
C HIS A 150 9.56 -4.61 -3.79
N ALA A 151 10.35 -3.58 -3.50
CA ALA A 151 11.79 -3.75 -3.30
C ALA A 151 12.08 -4.68 -2.11
N ARG A 152 11.43 -4.44 -0.95
CA ARG A 152 11.59 -5.28 0.24
C ARG A 152 11.21 -6.74 0.00
N ILE A 153 10.10 -7.00 -0.66
CA ILE A 153 9.65 -8.37 -0.89
C ILE A 153 10.51 -9.09 -1.94
N ALA A 154 11.08 -8.37 -2.90
CA ALA A 154 12.03 -8.93 -3.86
C ALA A 154 13.35 -9.33 -3.20
N ASP A 155 13.87 -8.52 -2.27
CA ASP A 155 15.08 -8.85 -1.52
C ASP A 155 14.82 -9.99 -0.53
N TYR A 156 13.67 -9.96 0.16
CA TYR A 156 13.21 -11.08 1.00
C TYR A 156 13.10 -12.39 0.21
N TYR A 157 12.60 -12.37 -1.03
CA TYR A 157 12.53 -13.57 -1.86
C TYR A 157 13.91 -14.19 -2.13
N LYS A 158 14.91 -13.34 -2.40
CA LYS A 158 16.29 -13.81 -2.63
C LYS A 158 16.88 -14.39 -1.34
N GLU A 159 16.66 -13.73 -0.21
CA GLU A 159 17.10 -14.23 1.10
C GLU A 159 16.44 -15.58 1.41
N LEU A 160 15.13 -15.70 1.19
CA LEU A 160 14.38 -16.94 1.41
C LEU A 160 14.92 -18.10 0.57
N GLN A 161 15.18 -17.88 -0.73
CA GLN A 161 15.79 -18.88 -1.60
C GLN A 161 17.22 -19.26 -1.19
N SER A 162 17.98 -18.31 -0.63
CA SER A 162 19.36 -18.56 -0.21
C SER A 162 19.42 -19.45 1.02
N VAL A 163 18.50 -19.23 1.97
CA VAL A 163 18.42 -19.99 3.22
C VAL A 163 17.81 -21.37 2.98
N GLU A 164 16.78 -21.49 2.13
CA GLU A 164 16.19 -22.79 1.77
C GLU A 164 17.21 -23.73 1.08
N LYS A 165 18.12 -23.19 0.26
CA LYS A 165 19.18 -24.00 -0.38
C LYS A 165 20.27 -24.48 0.59
N GLN A 166 20.32 -23.92 1.80
CA GLN A 166 21.32 -24.24 2.82
C GLN A 166 20.79 -25.18 3.91
N GLU A 167 19.47 -25.31 4.05
CA GLU A 167 18.80 -26.32 4.89
C GLU A 167 18.63 -27.66 4.14
#